data_AF-A0AAU6X478-F1
#
_entry.id   AF-A0AAU6X478-F1
#
_cell.length_a   1.000
_cell.length_b   1.000
_cell.length_c   1.000
_cell.angle_alpha   90.00
_cell.angle_beta   90.00
_cell.angle_gamma   90.00
#
_symmetry.space_group_name_H-M   'P 1'
#
loop_
_entity.id
_entity.type
_entity.pdbx_description
1 polymer ?
#
loop_
_entity_poly.entity_id
_entity_poly.type
_entity_poly.pdbx_seq_one_letter_code
_entity_poly.pdbx_strand_id
1 'polypeptide(L)'
;MISSITGCTDPNRVMDENKSVTNHNWSYGNKIKFDIDIADANIAYNLYINVRVTSNYRYSNMFVLVYQNGGPAKKAAITRYELKLASPTGEWLGKGSGSMYSYQIPFKTNYRFPAKGKYHFEIEQNMRDNPLRSVSDVGLRVEKAE
;
A
#
# COMPACT_ATOMS: atom_id res chain seq x y z
N MET A 1 6.25 -10.15 -37.50
CA MET A 1 6.72 -8.96 -36.78
C MET A 1 6.62 -9.28 -35.29
N ILE A 2 7.75 -9.61 -34.66
CA ILE A 2 7.80 -10.03 -33.26
C ILE A 2 7.87 -8.74 -32.44
N SER A 3 6.75 -8.30 -31.88
CA SER A 3 6.74 -7.19 -30.93
C SER A 3 7.20 -7.72 -29.58
N SER A 4 8.50 -7.59 -29.31
CA SER A 4 9.06 -7.77 -27.99
C SER A 4 8.57 -6.65 -27.08
N ILE A 5 7.71 -6.98 -26.13
CA ILE A 5 7.37 -6.12 -25.00
C ILE A 5 8.58 -6.08 -24.07
N THR A 6 9.47 -5.11 -24.28
CA THR A 6 10.45 -4.69 -23.27
C THR A 6 9.68 -4.08 -22.11
N GLY A 7 9.28 -4.93 -21.16
CA GLY A 7 8.76 -4.49 -19.87
C GLY A 7 9.82 -3.63 -19.19
N CYS A 8 9.54 -2.34 -19.07
CA CYS A 8 10.38 -1.41 -18.33
C CYS A 8 10.46 -1.91 -16.88
N THR A 9 11.61 -2.48 -16.50
CA THR A 9 11.86 -2.89 -15.13
C THR A 9 12.40 -1.66 -14.42
N ASP A 10 11.55 -1.06 -13.59
CA ASP A 10 11.95 -0.02 -12.64
C ASP A 10 13.13 -0.57 -11.79
N PRO A 11 14.36 -0.08 -11.97
CA PRO A 11 15.56 -0.66 -11.35
C PRO A 11 15.60 -0.43 -9.84
N ASN A 12 14.82 0.54 -9.34
CA ASN A 12 14.75 0.88 -7.93
C ASN A 12 13.65 0.09 -7.21
N ARG A 13 12.70 -0.49 -7.94
CA ARG A 13 11.58 -1.27 -7.38
C ARG A 13 12.07 -2.56 -6.71
N VAL A 14 11.80 -2.66 -5.41
CA VAL A 14 11.98 -3.90 -4.63
C VAL A 14 10.70 -4.74 -4.66
N MET A 15 9.55 -4.08 -4.52
CA MET A 15 8.24 -4.72 -4.54
C MET A 15 7.19 -3.72 -5.02
N ASP A 16 6.19 -4.19 -5.76
CA ASP A 16 4.95 -3.45 -6.09
C ASP A 16 3.83 -4.47 -6.27
N GLU A 17 3.18 -4.81 -5.16
CA GLU A 17 2.15 -5.85 -5.12
C GLU A 17 0.81 -5.23 -4.70
N ASN A 18 -0.25 -5.59 -5.42
CA ASN A 18 -1.63 -5.21 -5.12
C ASN A 18 -2.47 -6.48 -4.98
N LYS A 19 -3.29 -6.56 -3.93
CA LYS A 19 -4.17 -7.69 -3.64
C LYS A 19 -5.62 -7.22 -3.66
N SER A 20 -6.45 -7.93 -4.41
CA SER A 20 -7.87 -7.61 -4.50
C SER A 20 -8.61 -7.94 -3.22
N VAL A 21 -9.54 -7.07 -2.86
CA VAL A 21 -10.46 -7.24 -1.73
C VAL A 21 -11.73 -7.90 -2.27
N THR A 22 -12.00 -9.12 -1.79
CA THR A 22 -13.17 -9.90 -2.20
C THR A 22 -14.47 -9.10 -2.07
N ASN A 23 -15.26 -9.07 -3.14
CA ASN A 23 -16.55 -8.36 -3.22
C ASN A 23 -16.48 -6.86 -2.86
N HIS A 24 -15.28 -6.27 -2.94
CA HIS A 24 -14.99 -4.90 -2.50
C HIS A 24 -15.36 -4.59 -1.04
N ASN A 25 -15.35 -5.61 -0.17
CA ASN A 25 -15.78 -5.51 1.23
C ASN A 25 -14.61 -5.84 2.16
N TRP A 26 -13.91 -4.80 2.62
CA TRP A 26 -12.73 -4.96 3.46
C TRP A 26 -13.09 -5.03 4.93
N SER A 27 -13.09 -6.24 5.50
CA SER A 27 -13.35 -6.44 6.93
C SER A 27 -12.07 -6.33 7.78
N TYR A 28 -12.21 -6.03 9.07
CA TYR A 28 -11.06 -5.99 10.00
C TYR A 28 -10.29 -7.32 10.06
N GLY A 29 -11.00 -8.45 9.96
CA GLY A 29 -10.39 -9.77 9.97
C GLY A 29 -9.56 -10.07 8.71
N ASN A 30 -9.80 -9.35 7.62
CA ASN A 30 -9.08 -9.55 6.35
C ASN A 30 -7.88 -8.59 6.25
N LYS A 31 -6.82 -8.89 7.00
CA LYS A 31 -5.56 -8.16 6.87
C LYS A 31 -4.84 -8.57 5.59
N ILE A 32 -4.46 -7.58 4.79
CA ILE A 32 -3.77 -7.81 3.52
C ILE A 32 -2.26 -7.89 3.81
N LYS A 33 -1.66 -9.04 3.49
CA LYS A 33 -0.29 -9.38 3.90
C LYS A 33 0.69 -9.24 2.75
N PHE A 34 1.92 -8.81 3.03
CA PHE A 34 3.00 -8.68 2.06
C PHE A 34 4.31 -9.12 2.70
N ASP A 35 5.09 -9.91 1.98
CA ASP A 35 6.41 -10.37 2.40
C ASP A 35 7.46 -9.75 1.51
N ILE A 36 8.44 -9.08 2.10
CA ILE A 36 9.52 -8.40 1.38
C ILE A 36 10.88 -8.81 1.91
N ASP A 37 11.84 -9.03 1.01
CA ASP A 37 13.22 -9.30 1.36
C ASP A 37 14.09 -8.04 1.14
N ILE A 38 14.70 -7.54 2.22
CA ILE A 38 15.57 -6.38 2.19
C ILE A 38 17.01 -6.87 2.12
N ALA A 39 17.62 -6.74 0.93
CA ALA A 39 18.99 -7.18 0.70
C ALA A 39 20.06 -6.24 1.29
N ASP A 40 19.80 -4.93 1.34
CA ASP A 40 20.77 -3.92 1.80
C ASP A 40 20.13 -2.92 2.77
N ALA A 41 20.48 -3.01 4.05
CA ALA A 41 20.01 -2.07 5.07
C ALA A 41 20.80 -0.75 5.10
N ASN A 42 21.89 -0.63 4.33
CA ASN A 42 22.72 0.58 4.28
C ASN A 42 22.22 1.63 3.29
N ILE A 43 21.15 1.35 2.56
CA ILE A 43 20.47 2.32 1.68
C ILE A 43 19.10 2.71 2.25
N ALA A 44 18.57 3.81 1.76
CA ALA A 44 17.24 4.29 2.11
C ALA A 44 16.20 3.75 1.12
N TYR A 45 14.95 3.68 1.55
CA TYR A 45 13.82 3.17 0.79
C TYR A 45 12.61 4.10 0.90
N ASN A 46 11.81 4.16 -0.15
CA ASN A 46 10.49 4.79 -0.14
C ASN A 46 9.42 3.69 -0.13
N LEU A 47 8.48 3.80 0.81
CA LEU A 47 7.38 2.85 0.97
C LEU A 47 6.05 3.56 0.76
N TYR A 48 5.20 2.95 -0.04
CA TYR A 48 3.90 3.48 -0.42
C TYR A 48 2.81 2.46 -0.12
N ILE A 49 1.67 2.96 0.35
CA ILE A 49 0.43 2.20 0.39
C ILE A 49 -0.29 2.49 -0.92
N ASN A 50 -0.58 1.43 -1.67
CA ASN A 50 -1.46 1.50 -2.82
C ASN A 50 -2.88 1.17 -2.37
N VAL A 51 -3.85 1.95 -2.82
CA VAL A 51 -5.28 1.62 -2.63
C VAL A 51 -6.02 1.92 -3.91
N ARG A 52 -6.95 1.04 -4.27
CA ARG A 52 -7.92 1.28 -5.34
C ARG A 52 -9.32 1.24 -4.77
N VAL A 53 -10.14 2.24 -5.07
CA VAL A 53 -11.54 2.30 -4.65
C VAL A 53 -12.45 2.51 -5.84
N THR A 54 -13.69 2.04 -5.72
CA THR A 54 -14.74 2.35 -6.69
C THR A 54 -15.27 3.77 -6.47
N SER A 55 -15.93 4.36 -7.46
CA SER A 55 -16.64 5.65 -7.36
C SER A 55 -17.73 5.69 -6.27
N ASN A 56 -18.16 4.52 -5.78
CA ASN A 56 -19.15 4.41 -4.70
C ASN A 56 -18.53 4.49 -3.29
N TYR A 57 -17.21 4.63 -3.16
CA TYR A 57 -16.56 4.84 -1.87
C TYR A 57 -17.02 6.17 -1.27
N ARG A 58 -17.50 6.15 -0.02
CA ARG A 58 -18.29 7.26 0.55
C ARG A 58 -17.50 8.29 1.35
N TYR A 59 -16.19 8.12 1.50
CA TYR A 59 -15.36 8.93 2.38
C TYR A 59 -14.26 9.65 1.62
N SER A 60 -13.88 10.85 2.08
CA SER A 60 -12.74 11.59 1.53
C SER A 60 -11.39 11.04 1.99
N ASN A 61 -11.37 10.14 2.97
CA ASN A 61 -10.16 9.52 3.49
C ASN A 61 -10.38 8.05 3.89
N MET A 62 -9.28 7.36 4.13
CA MET A 62 -9.24 6.01 4.65
C MET A 62 -8.14 5.91 5.70
N PHE A 63 -8.49 5.48 6.91
CA PHE A 63 -7.51 5.17 7.92
C PHE A 63 -7.14 3.69 7.84
N VAL A 64 -5.85 3.40 7.98
CA VAL A 64 -5.31 2.04 7.99
C VAL A 64 -4.31 1.87 9.13
N LEU A 65 -4.20 0.65 9.63
CA LEU A 65 -3.10 0.22 10.48
C LEU A 65 -2.11 -0.56 9.62
N VAL A 66 -0.85 -0.16 9.66
CA VAL A 66 0.26 -0.92 9.06
C VAL A 66 1.02 -1.60 10.17
N TYR A 67 1.04 -2.92 10.11
CA TYR A 67 1.85 -3.79 10.94
C TYR A 67 3.14 -4.09 10.18
N GLN A 68 4.28 -3.88 10.83
CA GLN A 68 5.59 -4.23 10.29
C GLN A 68 6.30 -5.16 11.28
N ASN A 69 6.55 -6.38 10.85
CA ASN A 69 7.23 -7.44 11.58
C ASN A 69 8.48 -7.90 10.82
N GLY A 70 9.34 -8.68 11.49
CA GLY A 70 10.55 -9.25 10.88
C GLY A 70 11.80 -8.40 11.08
N GLY A 71 12.88 -8.78 10.40
CA GLY A 71 14.23 -8.27 10.69
C GLY A 71 14.72 -8.66 12.11
N PRO A 72 15.62 -7.87 12.73
CA PRO A 72 16.15 -8.12 14.07
C PRO A 72 15.20 -7.64 15.19
N ALA A 73 14.05 -7.07 14.83
CA ALA A 73 13.14 -6.47 15.79
C ALA A 73 12.39 -7.56 16.59
N LYS A 74 12.45 -7.46 17.93
CA LYS A 74 11.73 -8.37 18.84
C LYS A 74 10.23 -8.07 18.96
N LYS A 75 9.74 -6.93 18.44
CA LYS A 75 8.34 -6.50 18.56
C LYS A 75 7.81 -5.90 17.25
N ALA A 76 6.55 -6.20 16.96
CA ALA A 76 5.77 -5.60 15.87
C ALA A 76 5.69 -4.08 16.01
N ALA A 77 6.02 -3.33 14.95
CA ALA A 77 5.67 -1.92 14.87
C ALA A 77 4.26 -1.80 14.26
N ILE A 78 3.36 -1.09 14.95
CA ILE A 78 2.01 -0.81 14.45
C ILE A 78 1.88 0.70 14.35
N THR A 79 1.55 1.20 13.16
CA THR A 79 1.36 2.64 12.94
C THR A 79 0.06 2.88 12.18
N ARG A 80 -0.69 3.88 12.64
CA ARG A 80 -1.93 4.32 11.99
C ARG A 80 -1.62 5.40 10.97
N TYR A 81 -2.13 5.25 9.75
CA TYR A 81 -1.97 6.21 8.67
C TYR A 81 -3.33 6.70 8.18
N GLU A 82 -3.39 7.96 7.78
CA GLU A 82 -4.51 8.54 7.06
C GLU A 82 -4.17 8.63 5.57
N LEU A 83 -4.97 7.98 4.75
CA LEU A 83 -4.92 8.06 3.30
C LEU A 83 -5.94 9.09 2.84
N LYS A 84 -5.48 10.26 2.38
CA LYS A 84 -6.37 11.27 1.79
C LYS A 84 -6.73 10.85 0.37
N LEU A 85 -8.03 10.64 0.12
CA LEU A 85 -8.54 10.15 -1.16
C LEU A 85 -9.27 11.22 -1.96
N ALA A 86 -9.93 12.17 -1.29
CA ALA A 86 -10.59 13.29 -1.94
C ALA A 86 -10.24 14.62 -1.27
N SER A 87 -10.35 15.71 -2.02
CA SER A 87 -10.27 17.07 -1.53
C SER A 87 -11.47 17.41 -0.63
N PRO A 88 -11.44 18.54 0.11
CA PRO A 88 -12.60 19.01 0.88
C PRO A 88 -13.84 19.29 0.02
N THR A 89 -13.67 19.56 -1.28
CA THR A 89 -14.78 19.76 -2.22
C THR A 89 -15.31 18.46 -2.83
N GLY A 90 -14.73 17.31 -2.47
CA GLY A 90 -15.15 15.98 -2.91
C GLY A 90 -14.47 15.49 -4.20
N GLU A 91 -13.50 16.23 -4.73
CA GLU A 91 -12.73 15.82 -5.91
C GLU A 91 -11.74 14.71 -5.54
N TRP A 92 -11.77 13.58 -6.26
CA TRP A 92 -10.82 12.48 -6.06
C TRP A 92 -9.39 12.91 -6.40
N LEU A 93 -8.46 12.64 -5.50
CA LEU A 93 -7.02 12.95 -5.65
C LEU A 93 -6.24 11.85 -6.39
N GLY A 94 -6.88 10.70 -6.60
CA GLY A 94 -6.29 9.53 -7.24
C GLY A 94 -6.37 9.59 -8.75
N LYS A 95 -5.57 8.75 -9.41
CA LYS A 95 -5.65 8.58 -10.87
C LYS A 95 -6.74 7.57 -11.18
N GLY A 96 -7.64 7.91 -12.10
CA GLY A 96 -8.76 7.03 -12.43
C GLY A 96 -9.43 7.43 -13.74
N SER A 97 -10.08 6.45 -14.36
CA SER A 97 -11.02 6.67 -15.45
C SER A 97 -12.27 5.82 -15.19
N GLY A 98 -13.45 6.36 -15.50
CA GLY A 98 -14.72 5.69 -15.22
C GLY A 98 -15.01 5.56 -13.72
N SER A 99 -15.26 4.34 -13.25
CA SER A 99 -15.80 4.05 -11.92
C SER A 99 -14.75 3.66 -10.86
N MET A 100 -13.46 3.89 -11.11
CA MET A 100 -12.37 3.45 -10.24
C MET A 100 -11.28 4.52 -10.10
N TYR A 101 -10.75 4.64 -8.89
CA TYR A 101 -9.68 5.58 -8.54
C TYR A 101 -8.55 4.84 -7.81
N SER A 102 -7.33 5.02 -8.29
CA SER A 102 -6.11 4.41 -7.76
C SER A 102 -5.20 5.45 -7.11
N TYR A 103 -4.63 5.07 -5.97
CA TYR A 103 -3.78 5.90 -5.14
C TYR A 103 -2.48 5.17 -4.87
N GLN A 104 -1.36 5.90 -4.89
CA GLN A 104 -0.06 5.46 -4.39
C GLN A 104 0.41 6.54 -3.40
N ILE A 105 0.33 6.24 -2.11
CA ILE A 105 0.50 7.24 -1.05
C ILE A 105 1.76 6.89 -0.26
N PRO A 106 2.79 7.76 -0.23
CA PRO A 106 3.98 7.53 0.57
C PRO A 106 3.63 7.57 2.06
N PHE A 107 4.06 6.55 2.81
CA PHE A 107 3.88 6.51 4.27
C PHE A 107 5.20 6.45 5.05
N LYS A 108 6.30 6.10 4.37
CA LYS A 108 7.68 6.26 4.84
C LYS A 108 8.56 6.67 3.66
N THR A 109 9.27 7.79 3.79
CA THR A 109 10.22 8.28 2.81
C THR A 109 11.63 8.25 3.40
N ASN A 110 12.64 7.98 2.57
CA ASN A 110 14.04 7.84 3.00
C ASN A 110 14.22 6.89 4.21
N TYR A 111 13.41 5.85 4.27
CA TYR A 111 13.38 4.92 5.40
C TYR A 111 14.53 3.91 5.30
N ARG A 112 15.29 3.78 6.37
CA ARG A 112 16.35 2.77 6.49
C ARG A 112 15.82 1.60 7.31
N PHE A 113 15.77 0.43 6.70
CA PHE A 113 15.46 -0.80 7.43
C PHE A 113 16.57 -1.07 8.46
N PRO A 114 16.23 -1.51 9.68
CA PRO A 114 17.22 -1.67 10.75
C PRO A 114 18.24 -2.79 10.49
N ALA A 115 17.88 -3.80 9.70
CA ALA A 115 18.85 -4.75 9.13
C ALA A 115 18.29 -5.43 7.87
N LYS A 116 19.17 -6.15 7.16
CA LYS A 116 18.79 -7.00 6.03
C LYS A 116 17.95 -8.19 6.47
N GLY A 117 17.13 -8.71 5.56
CA GLY A 117 16.32 -9.91 5.73
C GLY A 117 14.84 -9.69 5.44
N LYS A 118 14.04 -10.69 5.81
CA LYS A 118 12.61 -10.73 5.52
C LYS A 118 11.81 -9.87 6.51
N TYR A 119 10.93 -9.05 5.96
CA TYR A 119 9.94 -8.28 6.69
C TYR A 119 8.53 -8.70 6.24
N HIS A 120 7.62 -8.70 7.19
CA HIS A 120 6.21 -9.04 6.99
C HIS A 120 5.38 -7.81 7.27
N PHE A 121 4.67 -7.33 6.26
CA PHE A 121 3.73 -6.24 6.38
C PHE A 121 2.31 -6.77 6.38
N GLU A 122 1.48 -6.23 7.27
CA GLU A 122 0.03 -6.42 7.18
C GLU A 122 -0.64 -5.04 7.16
N ILE A 123 -1.59 -4.86 6.26
CA ILE A 123 -2.41 -3.65 6.18
C ILE A 123 -3.83 -4.03 6.61
N GLU A 124 -4.36 -3.31 7.58
CA GLU A 124 -5.71 -3.48 8.11
C GLU A 124 -6.48 -2.16 7.96
N GLN A 125 -7.74 -2.23 7.54
CA GLN A 125 -8.59 -1.05 7.55
C GLN A 125 -8.91 -0.62 8.99
N ASN A 126 -8.88 0.68 9.25
CA ASN A 126 -9.15 1.26 10.57
C ASN A 126 -10.25 2.34 10.49
N MET A 127 -11.29 2.03 9.72
CA MET A 127 -12.49 2.84 9.58
C MET A 127 -13.59 2.36 10.53
N ARG A 128 -14.66 3.14 10.70
CA ARG A 128 -15.80 2.75 11.56
C ARG A 128 -16.70 1.67 10.94
N ASP A 129 -16.78 1.62 9.61
CA ASP A 129 -17.56 0.59 8.92
C ASP A 129 -16.79 -0.73 8.85
N ASN A 130 -17.50 -1.84 9.07
CA ASN A 130 -16.97 -3.17 8.92
C ASN A 130 -18.06 -4.12 8.35
N PRO A 131 -17.92 -4.61 7.10
CA PRO A 131 -16.81 -4.35 6.18
C PRO A 131 -16.83 -2.91 5.63
N LEU A 132 -15.63 -2.35 5.40
CA LEU A 132 -15.45 -1.13 4.63
C LEU A 132 -15.70 -1.43 3.15
N ARG A 133 -16.79 -0.88 2.62
CA ARG A 133 -17.24 -1.15 1.25
C ARG A 133 -16.46 -0.36 0.20
N SER A 134 -16.55 -0.80 -1.05
CA SER A 134 -16.03 -0.10 -2.22
C SER A 134 -14.51 0.02 -2.30
N VAL A 135 -13.79 -0.81 -1.55
CA VAL A 135 -12.32 -0.96 -1.68
C VAL A 135 -12.05 -2.10 -2.63
N SER A 136 -11.45 -1.82 -3.78
CA SER A 136 -11.13 -2.82 -4.81
C SER A 136 -9.85 -3.57 -4.50
N ASP A 137 -8.78 -2.84 -4.20
CA ASP A 137 -7.44 -3.41 -4.02
C ASP A 137 -6.68 -2.63 -2.94
N VAL A 138 -5.80 -3.34 -2.25
CA VAL A 138 -4.83 -2.79 -1.31
C VAL A 138 -3.47 -3.35 -1.68
N GLY A 139 -2.45 -2.50 -1.69
CA GLY A 139 -1.11 -2.86 -2.11
C GLY A 139 -0.02 -2.19 -1.28
N LEU A 140 1.18 -2.72 -1.44
CA LEU A 140 2.40 -2.20 -0.85
C LEU A 140 3.45 -2.11 -1.96
N ARG A 141 3.99 -0.90 -2.14
CA ARG A 141 5.14 -0.66 -3.02
C ARG A 141 6.33 -0.25 -2.17
N VAL A 142 7.48 -0.81 -2.49
CA VAL A 142 8.77 -0.50 -1.87
C VAL A 142 9.80 -0.33 -2.98
N GLU A 143 10.51 0.79 -2.93
CA GLU A 143 11.60 1.09 -3.86
C GLU A 143 12.80 1.67 -3.10
N LYS A 144 13.99 1.54 -3.67
CA LYS A 144 15.18 2.23 -3.18
C LYS A 144 14.96 3.73 -3.34
N ALA A 145 15.28 4.50 -2.29
CA ALA A 145 15.32 5.95 -2.38
C ALA A 145 16.60 6.35 -3.14
N GLU A 146 16.46 7.24 -4.11
CA GLU A 146 17.58 7.82 -4.86
C GLU A 146 18.50 8.69 -3.98
#